data_AF-A0A257WMG5-F1
#
_entry.id   AF-A0A257WMG5-F1
#
_cell.length_a   1.000
_cell.length_b   1.000
_cell.length_c   1.000
_cell.angle_alpha   90.00
_cell.angle_beta   90.00
_cell.angle_gamma   90.00
#
_symmetry.space_group_name_H-M   'P 1'
#
loop_
_entity.id
_entity.type
_entity.pdbx_description
1 polymer ?
#
loop_
_entity_poly.entity_id
_entity_poly.type
_entity_poly.pdbx_seq_one_letter_code
_entity_poly.pdbx_strand_id
1 'polypeptide(L)'
;MTRHRDFIWSLLVTLAVLTGVTVQGAEPLAILDLPGSGTNPQAIDYDRLPRLQGQHAVVNRVAYSPDYAPNQPLTMSDMRLQLHNYLAWHDGRFWCLWSDGPRVEDWPTQEIKFATSPDGLHWSEARSVTGTPAEPYAYIARGLWVRDGELLALGAHYKG
;
A
#
# COMPACT_ATOMS: atom_id res chain seq x y z
N MET A 1 -47.43 51.33 41.73
CA MET A 1 -48.67 51.31 40.94
C MET A 1 -48.34 50.93 39.51
N THR A 2 -48.71 49.69 39.14
CA THR A 2 -49.16 49.24 37.81
C THR A 2 -48.52 49.79 36.54
N ARG A 3 -47.84 48.90 35.80
CA ARG A 3 -48.30 48.46 34.47
C ARG A 3 -47.55 47.21 34.00
N HIS A 4 -48.27 46.10 33.95
CA HIS A 4 -47.93 44.91 33.17
C HIS A 4 -47.81 45.29 31.69
N ARG A 5 -46.74 44.83 31.03
CA ARG A 5 -46.64 44.81 29.56
C ARG A 5 -46.68 43.34 29.15
N ASP A 6 -47.81 42.95 28.59
CA ASP A 6 -48.01 41.64 27.96
C ASP A 6 -47.12 41.56 26.72
N PHE A 7 -46.19 40.60 26.71
CA PHE A 7 -45.41 40.24 25.53
C PHE A 7 -45.95 38.93 24.99
N ILE A 8 -46.73 39.03 23.91
CA ILE A 8 -47.19 37.88 23.13
C ILE A 8 -45.99 37.39 22.30
N TRP A 9 -45.52 36.18 22.59
CA TRP A 9 -44.54 35.50 21.73
C TRP A 9 -45.27 34.80 20.59
N SER A 10 -45.15 35.31 19.38
CA SER A 10 -45.52 34.59 18.16
C SER A 10 -44.39 33.63 17.80
N LEU A 11 -44.62 32.32 17.94
CA LEU A 11 -43.70 31.27 17.52
C LEU A 11 -43.89 31.03 16.01
N LEU A 12 -42.97 31.52 15.19
CA LEU A 12 -42.86 31.17 13.77
C LEU A 12 -42.05 29.87 13.65
N VAL A 13 -42.72 28.76 13.35
CA VAL A 13 -42.06 27.49 13.00
C VAL A 13 -41.76 27.52 11.51
N THR A 14 -40.48 27.73 11.14
CA THR A 14 -40.01 27.58 9.77
C THR A 14 -39.73 26.09 9.53
N LEU A 15 -40.59 25.43 8.74
CA LEU A 15 -40.36 24.06 8.31
C LEU A 15 -39.32 24.08 7.17
N ALA A 16 -38.05 23.83 7.49
CA ALA A 16 -37.01 23.65 6.48
C ALA A 16 -37.23 22.30 5.79
N VAL A 17 -37.69 22.33 4.53
CA VAL A 17 -37.70 21.15 3.67
C VAL A 17 -36.25 20.87 3.26
N LEU A 18 -35.62 19.93 3.96
CA LEU A 18 -34.36 19.32 3.55
C LEU A 18 -34.65 18.47 2.31
N THR A 19 -34.45 19.03 1.11
CA THR A 19 -34.31 18.23 -0.10
C THR A 19 -33.02 17.44 0.03
N GLY A 20 -33.13 16.19 0.47
CA GLY A 20 -32.01 15.26 0.46
C GLY A 20 -31.56 15.05 -0.98
N VAL A 21 -30.42 15.64 -1.35
CA VAL A 21 -29.72 15.22 -2.56
C VAL A 21 -29.15 13.84 -2.26
N THR A 22 -29.82 12.81 -2.75
CA THR A 22 -29.22 11.48 -2.80
C THR A 22 -28.10 11.53 -3.83
N VAL A 23 -26.86 11.59 -3.35
CA VAL A 23 -25.70 11.30 -4.20
C VAL A 23 -25.81 9.82 -4.58
N GLN A 24 -26.35 9.56 -5.76
CA GLN A 24 -26.25 8.24 -6.38
C GLN A 24 -24.75 7.99 -6.56
N GLY A 25 -24.20 7.03 -5.80
CA GLY A 25 -22.82 6.62 -5.98
C GLY A 25 -22.61 6.23 -7.45
N ALA A 26 -21.58 6.76 -8.08
CA ALA A 26 -21.22 6.33 -9.42
C ALA A 26 -20.95 4.82 -9.39
N GLU A 27 -21.46 4.09 -10.38
CA GLU A 27 -21.08 2.70 -10.57
C GLU A 27 -19.55 2.62 -10.67
N PRO A 28 -18.90 1.68 -9.97
CA PRO A 28 -17.45 1.51 -10.06
C PRO A 28 -17.03 1.41 -11.52
N LEU A 29 -16.02 2.20 -11.91
CA LEU A 29 -15.44 2.08 -13.25
C LEU A 29 -14.93 0.65 -13.43
N ALA A 30 -15.35 -0.01 -14.51
CA ALA A 30 -14.76 -1.25 -14.94
C ALA A 30 -13.33 -0.99 -15.42
N ILE A 31 -12.35 -1.15 -14.52
CA ILE A 31 -10.92 -0.89 -14.81
C ILE A 31 -10.33 -1.93 -15.77
N LEU A 32 -10.89 -3.15 -15.79
CA LEU A 32 -10.43 -4.24 -16.61
C LEU A 32 -11.61 -4.89 -17.35
N ASP A 33 -11.60 -4.78 -18.68
CA ASP A 33 -12.55 -5.43 -19.58
C ASP A 33 -11.76 -6.25 -20.60
N LEU A 34 -11.83 -7.57 -20.48
CA LEU A 34 -11.01 -8.50 -21.25
C LEU A 34 -11.84 -9.16 -22.37
N PRO A 35 -11.24 -9.41 -23.54
CA PRO A 35 -11.87 -10.25 -24.56
C PRO A 35 -12.29 -11.61 -23.99
N GLY A 36 -13.57 -11.96 -24.13
CA GLY A 36 -14.13 -13.23 -23.66
C GLY A 36 -14.70 -13.16 -22.24
N SER A 37 -13.89 -12.83 -21.24
CA SER A 37 -14.35 -12.79 -19.83
C SER A 37 -15.07 -11.50 -19.43
N GLY A 38 -14.99 -10.46 -20.26
CA GLY A 38 -15.50 -9.13 -19.95
C GLY A 38 -14.89 -8.60 -18.65
N THR A 39 -15.74 -8.05 -17.78
CA THR A 39 -15.37 -7.56 -16.45
C THR A 39 -15.49 -8.61 -15.34
N ASN A 40 -15.90 -9.84 -15.65
CA ASN A 40 -16.10 -10.89 -14.65
C ASN A 40 -14.77 -11.63 -14.38
N PRO A 41 -14.13 -11.46 -13.20
CA PRO A 41 -12.86 -12.11 -12.91
C PRO A 41 -12.98 -13.64 -12.79
N GLN A 42 -14.17 -14.16 -12.50
CA GLN A 42 -14.43 -15.61 -12.42
C GLN A 42 -14.56 -16.26 -13.80
N ALA A 43 -14.69 -15.46 -14.86
CA ALA A 43 -14.75 -15.95 -16.23
C ALA A 43 -13.35 -16.01 -16.90
N ILE A 44 -12.28 -15.61 -16.20
CA ILE A 44 -10.92 -15.70 -16.71
C ILE A 44 -10.50 -17.17 -16.72
N ASP A 45 -10.23 -17.70 -17.91
CA ASP A 45 -9.62 -19.02 -18.10
C ASP A 45 -8.09 -18.89 -18.00
N TYR A 46 -7.58 -19.11 -16.78
CA TYR A 46 -6.15 -19.00 -16.49
C TYR A 46 -5.29 -20.02 -17.25
N ASP A 47 -5.86 -21.16 -17.64
CA ASP A 47 -5.14 -22.22 -18.37
C ASP A 47 -4.91 -21.84 -19.84
N ARG A 48 -5.76 -20.95 -20.39
CA ARG A 48 -5.66 -20.45 -21.77
C ARG A 48 -4.88 -19.14 -21.90
N LEU A 49 -4.40 -18.56 -20.81
CA LEU A 49 -3.60 -17.34 -20.88
C LEU A 49 -2.27 -17.60 -21.63
N PRO A 50 -1.83 -16.66 -22.50
CA PRO A 50 -0.52 -16.78 -23.15
C PRO A 50 0.59 -16.94 -22.12
N ARG A 51 1.38 -18.01 -22.26
CA ARG A 51 2.56 -18.24 -21.43
C ARG A 51 3.75 -17.50 -22.03
N LEU A 52 4.13 -16.40 -21.42
CA LEU A 52 5.32 -15.65 -21.81
C LEU A 52 6.58 -16.46 -21.48
N GLN A 53 7.50 -16.55 -22.44
CA GLN A 53 8.82 -17.12 -22.22
C GLN A 53 9.74 -16.02 -21.69
N GLY A 54 10.52 -16.32 -20.64
CA GLY A 54 11.39 -15.34 -20.02
C GLY A 54 12.28 -15.92 -18.93
N GLN A 55 13.16 -15.10 -18.41
CA GLN A 55 13.98 -15.40 -17.24
C GLN A 55 13.37 -14.71 -16.02
N HIS A 56 13.35 -15.40 -14.88
CA HIS A 56 12.91 -14.81 -13.62
C HIS A 56 14.11 -14.25 -12.86
N ALA A 57 13.96 -13.02 -12.37
CA ALA A 57 14.89 -12.40 -11.43
C ALA A 57 14.31 -12.48 -10.02
N VAL A 58 15.18 -12.74 -9.04
CA VAL A 58 14.83 -12.67 -7.62
C VAL A 58 15.53 -11.46 -7.03
N VAL A 59 14.76 -10.42 -6.70
CA VAL A 59 15.29 -9.18 -6.10
C VAL A 59 15.78 -9.43 -4.68
N ASN A 60 14.99 -10.15 -3.89
CA ASN A 60 15.30 -10.49 -2.51
C ASN A 60 14.76 -11.89 -2.21
N ARG A 61 15.52 -12.68 -1.45
CA ARG A 61 15.04 -13.98 -1.00
C ARG A 61 14.13 -13.82 0.21
N VAL A 62 13.20 -14.75 0.35
CA VAL A 62 12.36 -14.82 1.55
C VAL A 62 13.24 -15.07 2.77
N ALA A 63 12.90 -14.42 3.89
CA ALA A 63 13.54 -14.59 5.18
C ALA A 63 12.47 -14.92 6.22
N TYR A 64 12.83 -15.73 7.22
CA TYR A 64 11.91 -16.08 8.30
C TYR A 64 11.64 -14.89 9.22
N SER A 65 10.42 -14.84 9.75
CA SER A 65 10.07 -13.96 10.86
C SER A 65 11.01 -14.20 12.05
N PRO A 66 11.34 -13.17 12.86
CA PRO A 66 12.18 -13.35 14.05
C PRO A 66 11.68 -14.42 15.02
N ASP A 67 10.37 -14.65 15.06
CA ASP A 67 9.72 -15.58 15.99
C ASP A 67 9.54 -17.00 15.41
N TYR A 68 10.07 -17.27 14.20
CA TYR A 68 9.91 -18.56 13.54
C TYR A 68 10.55 -19.71 14.33
N ALA A 69 9.76 -20.76 14.59
CA ALA A 69 10.22 -22.01 15.19
C ALA A 69 10.29 -23.13 14.14
N PRO A 70 11.42 -23.85 14.00
CA PRO A 70 11.54 -24.95 13.06
C PRO A 70 10.63 -26.13 13.45
N ASN A 71 10.32 -26.98 12.47
CA ASN A 71 9.50 -28.20 12.62
C ASN A 71 8.01 -27.96 12.91
N GLN A 72 7.49 -26.79 12.57
CA GLN A 72 6.05 -26.52 12.53
C GLN A 72 5.60 -26.28 11.09
N PRO A 73 4.31 -26.53 10.75
CA PRO A 73 3.75 -26.15 9.46
C PRO A 73 3.93 -24.64 9.24
N LEU A 74 4.41 -24.26 8.05
CA LEU A 74 4.57 -22.84 7.70
C LEU A 74 3.21 -22.14 7.57
N THR A 75 3.10 -21.00 8.21
CA THR A 75 2.01 -20.04 8.14
C THR A 75 2.50 -18.74 7.51
N MET A 76 1.58 -17.85 7.10
CA MET A 76 1.95 -16.58 6.47
C MET A 76 2.83 -15.69 7.37
N SER A 77 2.63 -15.75 8.70
CA SER A 77 3.36 -14.95 9.67
C SER A 77 4.74 -15.52 10.06
N ASP A 78 5.10 -16.71 9.55
CA ASP A 78 6.41 -17.31 9.78
C ASP A 78 7.51 -16.73 8.88
N MET A 79 7.13 -15.90 7.91
CA MET A 79 8.04 -15.19 7.01
C MET A 79 7.99 -13.70 7.30
N ARG A 80 9.08 -13.01 7.01
CA ARG A 80 9.08 -11.54 6.97
C ARG A 80 8.14 -11.07 5.88
N LEU A 81 7.32 -10.08 6.20
CA LEU A 81 6.40 -9.50 5.24
C LEU A 81 7.16 -8.51 4.34
N GLN A 82 7.10 -8.73 3.03
CA GLN A 82 7.69 -7.83 2.03
C GLN A 82 6.60 -7.34 1.09
N LEU A 83 6.41 -6.02 1.02
CA LEU A 83 5.32 -5.38 0.28
C LEU A 83 5.70 -3.97 -0.20
N HIS A 84 4.80 -3.27 -0.88
CA HIS A 84 5.02 -1.90 -1.37
C HIS A 84 6.29 -1.76 -2.24
N ASN A 85 6.45 -2.64 -3.25
CA ASN A 85 7.61 -2.59 -4.12
C ASN A 85 7.53 -1.45 -5.14
N TYR A 86 8.63 -0.73 -5.33
CA TYR A 86 8.80 0.31 -6.32
C TYR A 86 10.09 0.06 -7.12
N LEU A 87 10.04 0.32 -8.42
CA LEU A 87 11.16 0.12 -9.33
C LEU A 87 11.44 1.40 -10.11
N ALA A 88 12.70 1.82 -10.17
CA ALA A 88 13.16 2.93 -11.00
C ALA A 88 14.45 2.58 -11.73
N TRP A 89 14.67 3.18 -12.90
CA TRP A 89 15.97 3.22 -13.55
C TRP A 89 16.61 4.58 -13.30
N HIS A 90 17.81 4.60 -12.69
CA HIS A 90 18.55 5.82 -12.40
C HIS A 90 20.04 5.51 -12.33
N ASP A 91 20.86 6.41 -12.89
CA ASP A 91 22.31 6.30 -12.94
C ASP A 91 22.82 4.94 -13.44
N GLY A 92 22.26 4.50 -14.57
CA GLY A 92 22.68 3.27 -15.25
C GLY A 92 22.30 1.97 -14.52
N ARG A 93 21.36 2.03 -13.57
CA ARG A 93 20.94 0.87 -12.75
C ARG A 93 19.44 0.85 -12.49
N PHE A 94 18.91 -0.35 -12.31
CA PHE A 94 17.62 -0.58 -11.66
C PHE A 94 17.77 -0.43 -10.14
N TRP A 95 16.79 0.21 -9.53
CA TRP A 95 16.64 0.39 -8.09
C TRP A 95 15.28 -0.15 -7.68
N CYS A 96 15.25 -1.17 -6.83
CA CYS A 96 14.03 -1.72 -6.27
C CYS A 96 13.97 -1.40 -4.78
N LEU A 97 12.87 -0.81 -4.32
CA LEU A 97 12.60 -0.39 -2.95
C LEU A 97 11.36 -1.12 -2.43
N TRP A 98 11.31 -1.56 -1.17
CA TRP A 98 10.13 -2.20 -0.58
C TRP A 98 10.06 -1.98 0.94
N SER A 99 8.87 -2.19 1.50
CA SER A 99 8.65 -2.35 2.95
C SER A 99 9.03 -3.75 3.38
N ASP A 100 9.78 -3.88 4.47
CA ASP A 100 10.24 -5.15 5.02
C ASP A 100 9.92 -5.22 6.52
N GLY A 101 8.86 -5.96 6.85
CA GLY A 101 8.32 -6.10 8.20
C GLY A 101 8.59 -7.48 8.80
N PRO A 102 8.48 -7.62 10.13
CA PRO A 102 8.81 -8.88 10.80
C PRO A 102 7.82 -10.01 10.50
N ARG A 103 6.53 -9.73 10.24
CA ARG A 103 5.52 -10.79 10.03
C ARG A 103 4.23 -10.38 9.32
N VAL A 104 3.63 -9.27 9.71
CA VAL A 104 2.34 -8.78 9.22
C VAL A 104 2.44 -7.30 8.95
N GLU A 105 1.47 -6.79 8.20
CA GLU A 105 1.44 -5.39 7.78
C GLU A 105 1.37 -4.49 9.01
N ASP A 106 2.02 -3.35 8.88
CA ASP A 106 2.10 -2.30 9.89
C ASP A 106 2.77 -2.65 11.23
N TRP A 107 3.34 -3.86 11.39
CA TRP A 107 4.01 -4.24 12.64
C TRP A 107 5.20 -3.31 12.98
N PRO A 108 5.41 -2.95 14.27
CA PRO A 108 6.61 -2.21 14.70
C PRO A 108 7.91 -2.81 14.18
N THR A 109 8.97 -2.01 14.09
CA THR A 109 10.28 -2.41 13.55
C THR A 109 10.31 -2.68 12.04
N GLN A 110 9.20 -2.50 11.31
CA GLN A 110 9.20 -2.53 9.85
C GLN A 110 10.12 -1.42 9.30
N GLU A 111 10.97 -1.79 8.35
CA GLU A 111 11.94 -0.88 7.72
C GLU A 111 11.69 -0.79 6.20
N ILE A 112 12.40 0.12 5.56
CA ILE A 112 12.45 0.20 4.08
C ILE A 112 13.78 -0.39 3.62
N LYS A 113 13.73 -1.33 2.68
CA LYS A 113 14.92 -1.92 2.06
C LYS A 113 14.98 -1.62 0.57
N PHE A 114 16.18 -1.76 0.02
CA PHE A 114 16.43 -1.65 -1.40
C PHE A 114 17.48 -2.66 -1.89
N ALA A 115 17.43 -2.95 -3.19
CA ALA A 115 18.46 -3.66 -3.94
C ALA A 115 18.64 -2.97 -5.30
N THR A 116 19.81 -3.16 -5.92
CA THR A 116 20.11 -2.58 -7.24
C THR A 116 20.55 -3.65 -8.22
N SER A 117 20.33 -3.40 -9.51
CA SER A 117 20.76 -4.31 -10.57
C SER A 117 21.23 -3.53 -11.81
N PRO A 118 22.32 -3.95 -12.48
CA PRO A 118 22.72 -3.35 -13.75
C PRO A 118 21.86 -3.81 -14.93
N ASP A 119 21.16 -4.94 -14.82
CA ASP A 119 20.50 -5.62 -15.95
C ASP A 119 19.07 -6.10 -15.66
N GLY A 120 18.60 -5.92 -14.43
CA GLY A 120 17.28 -6.37 -13.97
C GLY A 120 17.21 -7.86 -13.66
N LEU A 121 18.30 -8.62 -13.87
CA LEU A 121 18.38 -10.06 -13.64
C LEU A 121 19.24 -10.40 -12.42
N HIS A 122 20.38 -9.72 -12.27
CA HIS A 122 21.33 -9.93 -11.19
C HIS A 122 21.23 -8.79 -10.18
N TRP A 123 20.71 -9.09 -9.00
CA TRP A 123 20.44 -8.10 -7.96
C TRP A 123 21.49 -8.15 -6.86
N SER A 124 21.86 -6.97 -6.34
CA SER A 124 22.69 -6.86 -5.13
C SER A 124 21.96 -7.43 -3.92
N GLU A 125 22.70 -7.72 -2.85
CA GLU A 125 22.08 -7.98 -1.55
C GLU A 125 21.19 -6.79 -1.12
N ALA A 126 20.10 -7.13 -0.44
CA ALA A 126 19.19 -6.14 0.12
C ALA A 126 19.87 -5.34 1.23
N ARG A 127 19.70 -4.01 1.21
CA ARG A 127 20.21 -3.10 2.23
C ARG A 127 19.09 -2.23 2.78
N SER A 128 19.21 -1.83 4.03
CA SER A 128 18.25 -0.93 4.67
C SER A 128 18.47 0.52 4.21
N VAL A 129 17.38 1.23 3.97
CA VAL A 129 17.36 2.69 3.76
C VAL A 129 17.26 3.42 5.10
N THR A 130 16.43 2.91 6.01
CA THR A 130 16.05 3.59 7.25
C THR A 130 16.81 3.10 8.47
N GLY A 131 17.45 1.93 8.37
CA GLY A 131 17.71 1.07 9.52
C GLY A 131 16.42 0.46 10.08
N THR A 132 16.55 -0.51 10.98
CA THR A 132 15.42 -1.05 11.73
C THR A 132 15.01 -0.04 12.81
N PRO A 133 13.79 0.52 12.76
CA PRO A 133 13.34 1.46 13.80
C PRO A 133 13.12 0.74 15.13
N ALA A 134 13.29 1.48 16.23
CA ALA A 134 12.94 1.00 17.56
C ALA A 134 11.41 0.94 17.74
N GLU A 135 10.92 0.01 18.54
CA GLU A 135 9.51 -0.01 18.92
C GLU A 135 9.09 1.30 19.61
N PRO A 136 7.85 1.78 19.41
CA PRO A 136 6.78 1.18 18.60
C PRO A 136 6.78 1.66 17.14
N TYR A 137 7.90 2.20 16.64
CA TYR A 137 7.94 2.88 15.36
C TYR A 137 8.18 1.93 14.19
N ALA A 138 7.79 2.37 13.01
CA ALA A 138 7.95 1.66 11.76
C ALA A 138 7.96 2.62 10.55
N TYR A 139 8.45 2.11 9.41
CA TYR A 139 8.45 2.81 8.12
C TYR A 139 7.68 2.03 7.06
N ILE A 140 7.06 2.76 6.13
CA ILE A 140 6.45 2.20 4.92
C ILE A 140 7.06 2.85 3.68
N ALA A 141 7.45 2.04 2.68
CA ALA A 141 7.90 2.54 1.39
C ALA A 141 6.76 3.28 0.68
N ARG A 142 7.05 4.47 0.13
CA ARG A 142 6.07 5.35 -0.54
C ARG A 142 6.48 5.78 -1.94
N GLY A 143 7.55 5.20 -2.46
CA GLY A 143 7.97 5.43 -3.83
C GLY A 143 9.43 5.79 -3.98
N LEU A 144 9.82 5.89 -5.24
CA LEU A 144 11.08 6.44 -5.67
C LEU A 144 10.77 7.70 -6.48
N TRP A 145 11.50 8.78 -6.23
CA TRP A 145 11.35 10.03 -6.96
C TRP A 145 12.70 10.51 -7.46
N VAL A 146 12.86 10.59 -8.78
CA VAL A 146 13.99 11.29 -9.38
C VAL A 146 13.67 12.78 -9.41
N ARG A 147 14.47 13.57 -8.70
CA ARG A 147 14.33 15.02 -8.62
C ARG A 147 15.70 15.67 -8.64
N ASP A 148 15.86 16.69 -9.50
CA ASP A 148 17.10 17.47 -9.59
C ASP A 148 18.35 16.61 -9.84
N GLY A 149 18.19 15.51 -10.59
CA GLY A 149 19.25 14.54 -10.91
C GLY A 149 19.49 13.49 -9.82
N GLU A 150 18.86 13.62 -8.65
CA GLU A 150 19.01 12.71 -7.51
C GLU A 150 17.86 11.72 -7.44
N LEU A 151 18.15 10.50 -6.97
CA LEU A 151 17.14 9.50 -6.65
C LEU A 151 16.79 9.57 -5.16
N LEU A 152 15.54 9.89 -4.86
CA LEU A 152 15.01 9.98 -3.50
C LEU A 152 14.13 8.76 -3.19
N ALA A 153 14.35 8.13 -2.03
CA ALA A 153 13.42 7.15 -1.47
C ALA A 153 12.39 7.86 -0.59
N LEU A 154 11.12 7.66 -0.88
CA LEU A 154 10.01 8.21 -0.10
C LEU A 154 9.58 7.18 0.95
N GLY A 155 9.46 7.61 2.20
CA GLY A 155 9.05 6.77 3.32
C GLY A 155 8.03 7.47 4.22
N ALA A 156 7.00 6.75 4.66
CA ALA A 156 6.12 7.20 5.73
C ALA A 156 6.62 6.63 7.06
N HIS A 157 6.77 7.48 8.07
CA HIS A 157 7.10 7.08 9.44
C HIS A 157 5.83 7.09 10.29
N TYR A 158 5.62 6.04 11.08
CA TYR A 158 4.42 5.90 11.90
C TYR A 158 4.72 5.09 13.16
N LYS A 159 3.75 5.09 14.08
CA LYS A 159 3.72 4.22 15.25
C LYS A 159 2.80 3.05 14.93
N GLY A 160 3.33 1.83 14.98
CA GLY A 160 2.57 0.58 14.81
C GLY A 160 1.87 0.12 16.08
#